data_AF-A0A521FJD5-F1
#
_entry.id   AF-A0A521FJD5-F1
#
_cell.length_a   1.000
_cell.length_b   1.000
_cell.length_c   1.000
_cell.angle_alpha   90.00
_cell.angle_beta   90.00
_cell.angle_gamma   90.00
#
_symmetry.space_group_name_H-M   'P 1'
#
loop_
_entity.id
_entity.type
_entity.pdbx_description
1 polymer ?
#
loop_
_entity_poly.entity_id
_entity_poly.type
_entity_poly.pdbx_seq_one_letter_code
_entity_poly.pdbx_strand_id
1 'polypeptide(L)'
;MISTSNVECQNLTMRMPMRRFSRLTSGFSKKVENRMHSVALRFMYYNSVKVHQTLKVTPPMEAGLTDRLWNIAELVAIVDANEPAPKKRGNYKPRNKALSK
;
A
#
# COMPACT_ATOMS: atom_id res chain seq x y z
N MET A 1 20.40 -3.22 -16.14
CA MET A 1 20.04 -4.60 -16.53
C MET A 1 18.80 -5.00 -15.72
N ILE A 2 17.64 -5.17 -16.37
CA ILE A 2 16.39 -5.54 -15.68
C ILE A 2 16.21 -7.05 -15.83
N SER A 3 16.59 -7.79 -14.80
CA SER A 3 16.30 -9.23 -14.69
C SER A 3 14.95 -9.44 -13.99
N THR A 4 14.23 -10.49 -14.37
CA THR A 4 12.94 -10.86 -13.74
C THR A 4 13.09 -11.16 -12.25
N SER A 5 14.28 -11.56 -11.80
CA SER A 5 14.59 -11.85 -10.40
C SER A 5 14.30 -10.67 -9.47
N ASN A 6 14.53 -9.43 -9.91
CA ASN A 6 14.26 -8.23 -9.10
C ASN A 6 12.75 -8.06 -8.85
N VAL A 7 11.93 -8.33 -9.87
CA VAL A 7 10.47 -8.25 -9.79
C VAL A 7 9.91 -9.38 -8.91
N GLU A 8 10.48 -10.59 -9.02
CA GLU A 8 10.10 -11.74 -8.19
C GLU A 8 10.40 -11.51 -6.71
N CYS A 9 11.58 -10.99 -6.37
CA CYS A 9 11.95 -10.61 -5.01
C CYS A 9 11.02 -9.52 -4.43
N GLN A 10 10.68 -8.52 -5.25
CA GLN A 10 9.74 -7.48 -4.86
C GLN A 10 8.35 -8.07 -4.58
N ASN A 11 7.87 -8.98 -5.43
CA ASN A 11 6.59 -9.65 -5.27
C ASN A 11 6.53 -10.49 -3.98
N LEU A 12 7.61 -11.20 -3.64
CA LEU A 12 7.70 -11.93 -2.38
C LEU A 12 7.63 -10.99 -1.17
N THR A 13 8.44 -9.93 -1.18
CA THR A 13 8.51 -8.91 -0.12
C THR A 13 7.17 -8.21 0.10
N MET A 14 6.40 -8.05 -0.97
CA MET A 14 5.05 -7.49 -0.94
C MET A 14 4.02 -8.46 -0.35
N ARG A 15 4.04 -9.74 -0.75
CA ARG A 15 3.00 -10.72 -0.38
C ARG A 15 3.01 -11.11 1.09
N MET A 16 4.18 -11.23 1.71
CA MET A 16 4.31 -11.73 3.09
C MET A 16 3.62 -10.83 4.14
N PRO A 17 3.85 -9.50 4.17
CA PRO A 17 3.21 -8.62 5.15
C PRO A 17 1.83 -8.11 4.71
N MET A 18 1.51 -8.14 3.42
CA MET A 18 0.22 -7.65 2.92
C MET A 18 -0.80 -8.77 2.76
N ARG A 19 -1.58 -9.02 3.83
CA ARG A 19 -2.68 -10.01 3.81
C ARG A 19 -3.81 -9.68 2.82
N ARG A 20 -3.84 -8.49 2.24
CA ARG A 20 -4.80 -8.10 1.18
C ARG A 20 -4.63 -8.89 -0.12
N PHE A 21 -3.47 -9.54 -0.31
CA PHE A 21 -3.21 -10.42 -1.44
C PHE A 21 -3.60 -11.89 -1.19
N SER A 22 -3.75 -12.32 0.06
CA SER A 22 -4.08 -13.70 0.39
C SER A 22 -5.59 -13.92 0.44
N ARG A 23 -6.07 -14.98 -0.22
CA ARG A 23 -7.47 -15.41 -0.20
C ARG A 23 -7.84 -16.03 1.16
N LEU A 24 -9.14 -16.11 1.44
CA LEU A 24 -9.69 -16.82 2.61
C LEU A 24 -9.15 -16.28 3.96
N THR A 25 -8.88 -14.98 4.04
CA THR A 25 -8.54 -14.29 5.29
C THR A 25 -9.42 -13.06 5.45
N SER A 26 -9.63 -12.60 6.70
CA SER A 26 -10.38 -11.36 6.99
C SER A 26 -9.74 -10.11 6.38
N GLY A 27 -8.44 -10.16 6.06
CA GLY A 27 -7.72 -9.08 5.38
C GLY A 27 -7.87 -9.06 3.87
N PHE A 28 -8.53 -10.05 3.25
CA PHE A 28 -8.67 -10.13 1.80
C PHE A 28 -9.51 -8.99 1.23
N SER A 29 -8.98 -8.29 0.22
CA SER A 29 -9.73 -7.26 -0.49
C SER A 29 -10.46 -7.85 -1.69
N LYS A 30 -11.79 -7.72 -1.71
CA LYS A 30 -12.64 -8.08 -2.87
C LYS A 30 -12.59 -7.05 -4.00
N LYS A 31 -12.34 -5.78 -3.63
CA LYS A 31 -12.23 -4.63 -4.54
C LYS A 31 -10.78 -4.42 -4.98
N VAL A 32 -10.56 -4.13 -6.26
CA VAL A 32 -9.20 -3.95 -6.81
C VAL A 32 -8.58 -2.63 -6.33
N GLU A 33 -9.39 -1.61 -6.11
CA GLU A 33 -8.97 -0.29 -5.64
C GLU A 33 -8.30 -0.41 -4.26
N ASN A 34 -8.90 -1.20 -3.37
CA ASN A 34 -8.34 -1.47 -2.03
C ASN A 34 -6.99 -2.19 -2.07
N ARG A 35 -6.72 -2.96 -3.13
CA ARG A 35 -5.42 -3.59 -3.36
C ARG A 35 -4.41 -2.57 -3.89
N MET A 36 -4.81 -1.68 -4.81
CA MET A 36 -3.97 -0.58 -5.29
C MET A 36 -3.53 0.34 -4.15
N HIS A 37 -4.45 0.75 -3.28
CA HIS A 37 -4.13 1.59 -2.11
C HIS A 37 -3.12 0.90 -1.17
N SER A 38 -3.25 -0.41 -0.95
CA SER A 38 -2.30 -1.16 -0.13
C SER A 38 -0.89 -1.20 -0.74
N VAL A 39 -0.79 -1.34 -2.07
CA VAL A 39 0.49 -1.35 -2.78
C VAL A 39 1.15 0.02 -2.68
N ALA A 40 0.40 1.10 -2.91
CA ALA A 40 0.89 2.46 -2.80
C ALA A 40 1.48 2.75 -1.41
N LEU A 41 0.72 2.42 -0.35
CA LEU A 41 1.19 2.58 1.03
C LEU A 41 2.45 1.76 1.32
N ARG A 42 2.49 0.51 0.82
CA ARG A 42 3.65 -0.37 1.03
C ARG A 42 4.90 0.16 0.35
N PHE A 43 4.79 0.66 -0.87
CA PHE A 43 5.92 1.20 -1.63
C PHE A 43 6.54 2.41 -0.95
N MET A 44 5.70 3.38 -0.58
CA MET A 44 6.10 4.60 0.11
C MET A 44 6.75 4.29 1.47
N TYR A 45 6.16 3.40 2.27
CA TYR A 45 6.78 2.95 3.52
C TYR A 45 8.14 2.24 3.31
N TYR A 46 8.19 1.26 2.40
CA TYR A 46 9.39 0.44 2.22
C TYR A 46 10.57 1.22 1.65
N ASN A 47 10.30 2.21 0.80
CA ASN A 47 11.33 3.00 0.15
C ASN A 47 11.76 4.22 0.97
N SER A 48 10.84 4.92 1.64
CA SER A 48 11.15 6.23 2.25
C SER A 48 11.25 6.21 3.77
N VAL A 49 10.54 5.30 4.44
CA VAL A 49 10.47 5.25 5.92
C VAL A 49 11.37 4.16 6.48
N LYS A 50 11.39 2.99 5.85
CA LYS A 50 12.18 1.85 6.32
C LYS A 50 13.63 1.99 5.88
N VAL A 51 14.55 2.11 6.84
CA VAL A 51 15.99 2.03 6.60
C VAL A 51 16.36 0.64 6.06
N HIS A 52 17.11 0.61 4.96
CA HIS A 52 17.52 -0.64 4.33
C HIS A 52 18.70 -1.26 5.10
N GLN A 53 18.62 -2.56 5.40
CA GLN A 53 19.62 -3.22 6.25
C GLN A 53 21.04 -3.18 5.67
N THR A 54 21.18 -3.31 4.35
CA THR A 54 22.48 -3.31 3.67
C THR A 54 23.02 -1.90 3.44
N LEU A 55 22.15 -0.95 3.01
CA LEU A 55 22.57 0.41 2.67
C LEU A 55 22.75 1.28 3.91
N LYS A 56 22.15 0.92 5.05
CA LYS A 56 22.09 1.70 6.30
C LYS A 56 21.38 3.06 6.18
N VAL A 57 21.02 3.46 4.97
CA VAL A 57 20.16 4.60 4.62
C VAL A 57 18.95 4.13 3.81
N THR A 58 18.05 5.04 3.44
CA THR A 58 16.94 4.72 2.53
C THR A 58 17.37 4.80 1.07
N PRO A 59 16.77 4.00 0.16
CA PRO A 59 17.12 4.05 -1.26
C PRO A 59 17.05 5.45 -1.92
N PRO A 60 16.07 6.32 -1.62
CA PRO A 60 16.06 7.69 -2.13
C PRO A 60 17.21 8.56 -1.62
N MET A 61 17.69 8.31 -0.39
CA MET A 61 18.86 9.00 0.15
C MET A 61 20.15 8.55 -0.54
N GLU A 62 20.32 7.24 -0.74
CA GLU A 62 21.48 6.69 -1.47
C GLU A 62 21.51 7.19 -2.93
N ALA A 63 20.34 7.36 -3.54
CA ALA A 63 20.19 7.91 -4.88
C ALA A 63 20.36 9.44 -4.94
N GLY A 64 20.58 10.14 -3.82
CA GLY A 64 20.71 11.60 -3.76
C GLY A 64 19.42 12.36 -4.10
N LEU A 65 18.25 11.71 -4.00
CA LEU A 65 16.96 12.34 -4.29
C LEU A 65 16.41 13.12 -3.10
N THR A 66 16.75 12.71 -1.89
CA THR A 66 16.26 13.31 -0.65
C THR A 66 17.32 13.18 0.44
N ASP A 67 17.56 14.23 1.23
CA ASP A 67 18.52 14.18 2.34
C ASP A 67 17.88 13.83 3.70
N ARG A 68 16.55 13.66 3.73
CA ARG A 68 15.80 13.41 4.97
C ARG A 68 15.15 12.04 4.99
N LEU A 69 15.12 11.45 6.19
CA LEU A 69 14.33 10.26 6.47
C LEU A 69 12.87 10.66 6.69
N TRP A 70 11.94 9.92 6.07
CA TRP A 70 10.52 10.16 6.25
C TRP A 70 9.98 9.45 7.49
N ASN A 71 9.03 10.09 8.18
CA ASN A 71 8.28 9.45 9.27
C ASN A 71 6.89 8.96 8.79
N ILE A 72 6.33 7.97 9.49
CA ILE A 72 4.97 7.48 9.26
C ILE A 72 3.95 8.60 9.42
N ALA A 73 4.16 9.53 10.37
CA ALA A 73 3.28 10.68 10.57
C ALA A 73 3.19 11.58 9.33
N GLU A 74 4.32 11.82 8.65
CA GLU A 74 4.36 12.64 7.43
C GLU A 74 3.65 11.94 6.27
N LEU A 75 3.79 10.61 6.17
CA LEU A 75 3.05 9.81 5.21
C LEU A 75 1.53 9.95 5.42
N VAL A 76 1.05 9.82 6.66
CA VAL A 76 -0.38 9.98 6.97
C VAL A 76 -0.85 11.40 6.67
N ALA A 77 -0.07 12.41 7.03
CA ALA A 77 -0.41 13.81 6.75
C ALA A 77 -0.59 14.08 5.24
N ILE A 78 0.20 13.45 4.37
CA ILE A 78 0.01 13.55 2.91
C ILE A 78 -1.28 12.88 2.48
N VAL A 79 -1.60 11.71 3.03
CA VAL A 79 -2.85 11.00 2.70
C VAL A 79 -4.05 11.87 3.10
N ASP A 80 -4.05 12.39 4.32
CA ASP A 80 -5.14 13.23 4.83
C ASP A 80 -5.30 14.52 4.02
N ALA A 81 -4.18 15.15 3.61
CA ALA A 81 -4.20 16.35 2.77
C ALA A 81 -4.76 16.09 1.36
N ASN A 82 -4.69 14.85 0.85
CA ASN A 82 -5.19 14.47 -0.47
C ASN A 82 -6.54 13.75 -0.43
N GLU A 83 -7.06 13.41 0.76
CA GLU A 83 -8.33 12.71 0.90
C GLU A 83 -9.50 13.69 0.71
N PRO A 84 -10.48 13.40 -0.16
CA PRO A 84 -11.66 14.23 -0.28
C PRO A 84 -12.48 14.20 1.02
N ALA A 85 -13.11 15.34 1.36
CA ALA A 85 -13.91 15.46 2.58
C ALA A 85 -14.93 14.31 2.72
N PRO A 86 -15.12 13.78 3.94
CA PRO A 86 -15.97 12.62 4.18
C PRO A 86 -17.40 12.92 3.73
N LYS A 87 -17.90 12.12 2.78
CA LYS A 87 -19.28 12.21 2.31
C LYS A 87 -20.22 11.66 3.37
N LYS A 88 -21.38 12.31 3.58
CA LYS A 88 -22.45 11.74 4.42
C LYS A 88 -22.82 10.36 3.86
N ARG A 89 -22.75 9.33 4.73
CA ARG A 89 -23.13 7.96 4.35
C ARG A 89 -24.59 7.96 3.90
N GLY A 90 -24.84 7.61 2.64
CA GLY A 90 -26.19 7.46 2.12
C GLY A 90 -26.89 6.21 2.65
N ASN A 91 -28.20 6.12 2.42
CA ASN A 91 -29.02 4.97 2.83
C ASN A 91 -28.49 3.67 2.20
N TYR A 92 -28.54 2.56 2.95
CA TYR A 92 -28.14 1.25 2.46
C TYR A 92 -29.05 0.82 1.29
N LYS A 93 -28.45 0.34 0.19
CA LYS A 93 -29.23 -0.17 -0.94
C LYS A 93 -30.00 -1.42 -0.51
N PRO A 94 -31.33 -1.50 -0.74
CA PRO A 94 -32.10 -2.68 -0.37
C PRO A 94 -31.55 -3.92 -1.08
N ARG A 95 -31.47 -5.04 -0.34
CA ARG A 95 -30.94 -6.31 -0.86
C ARG A 95 -31.84 -6.81 -2.01
N ASN A 96 -31.28 -6.93 -3.21
CA ASN A 96 -32.02 -7.38 -4.38
C ASN A 96 -32.31 -8.89 -4.29
N LYS A 97 -33.56 -9.27 -4.03
CA LYS A 97 -33.98 -10.67 -3.80
C LYS A 97 -33.82 -11.57 -5.03
N ALA A 98 -33.70 -11.01 -6.23
CA ALA A 98 -33.59 -11.74 -7.49
C ALA A 98 -32.22 -12.45 -7.72
N LEU A 99 -31.17 -12.05 -7.00
CA LEU A 99 -29.82 -12.62 -7.10
C LEU A 99 -29.51 -13.62 -5.97
N SER A 100 -30.52 -13.97 -5.16
CA SER A 100 -30.44 -14.95 -4.08
C SER A 100 -31.02 -16.27 -4.58
N LYS A 101 -30.23 -17.04 -5.33
CA LYS A 101 -30.52 -18.44 -5.66
C LYS A 101 -29.26 -19.27 -5.44
#